data_AF-A0A1Y5I0A0-F1
#
_entry.id   AF-A0A1Y5I0A0-F1
#
_cell.length_a   1.000
_cell.length_b   1.000
_cell.length_c   1.000
_cell.angle_alpha   90.00
_cell.angle_beta   90.00
_cell.angle_gamma   90.00
#
_symmetry.space_group_name_H-M   'P 1'
#
loop_
_entity.id
_entity.type
_entity.pdbx_description
1 polymer ?
#
loop_
_entity_poly.entity_id
_entity_poly.type
_entity_poly.pdbx_seq_one_letter_code
_entity_poly.pdbx_strand_id
1 'polypeptide(L)'
;MDAVTCAHLLRHVSHALCRYDYDGDNADFEEIIRLLRWFHALCARVDLPLDPDTEAGIRSAMKGVARGRLSVVSGEDALVAHFNLAIAIGGGYFKQWRE
;
A
#
# COMPACT_ATOMS: atom_id res chain seq x y z
N MET A 1 -14.15 13.05 -5.44
CA MET A 1 -14.09 12.37 -4.14
C MET A 1 -13.46 13.33 -3.14
N ASP A 2 -14.16 13.60 -2.04
CA ASP A 2 -13.72 14.52 -0.98
C ASP A 2 -12.60 13.89 -0.13
N ALA A 3 -11.92 14.73 0.66
CA ALA A 3 -10.76 14.34 1.46
C ALA A 3 -11.08 13.28 2.52
N VAL A 4 -12.25 13.34 3.15
CA VAL A 4 -12.66 12.38 4.19
C VAL A 4 -12.89 11.01 3.58
N THR A 5 -13.57 10.96 2.44
CA THR A 5 -13.79 9.73 1.69
C THR A 5 -12.45 9.15 1.20
N CYS A 6 -11.52 9.98 0.71
CA CYS A 6 -10.18 9.54 0.34
C CYS A 6 -9.42 8.92 1.51
N ALA A 7 -9.41 9.56 2.68
CA ALA A 7 -8.74 9.05 3.87
C ALA A 7 -9.36 7.74 4.36
N HIS A 8 -10.69 7.64 4.37
CA HIS A 8 -11.39 6.40 4.74
C HIS A 8 -11.06 5.24 3.79
N LEU A 9 -11.11 5.46 2.47
CA LEU A 9 -10.75 4.45 1.49
C LEU A 9 -9.26 4.09 1.54
N LEU A 10 -8.38 5.06 1.82
CA LEU A 10 -6.95 4.80 1.98
C LEU A 10 -6.71 3.86 3.16
N ARG A 11 -7.38 4.07 4.29
CA ARG A 11 -7.32 3.16 5.45
C ARG A 11 -7.83 1.76 5.09
N HIS A 12 -8.94 1.68 4.36
CA HIS A 12 -9.50 0.40 3.92
C HIS A 12 -8.53 -0.38 3.02
N VAL A 13 -8.01 0.25 1.96
CA VAL A 13 -7.06 -0.37 1.03
C VAL A 13 -5.75 -0.72 1.75
N SER A 14 -5.29 0.13 2.65
CA SER A 14 -4.10 -0.11 3.45
C SER A 14 -4.22 -1.35 4.33
N HIS A 15 -5.38 -1.54 4.96
CA HIS A 15 -5.67 -2.73 5.76
C HIS A 15 -5.76 -3.99 4.88
N ALA A 16 -6.36 -3.88 3.69
CA ALA A 16 -6.39 -4.98 2.72
C ALA A 16 -4.98 -5.40 2.29
N LEU A 17 -4.12 -4.45 1.90
CA LEU A 17 -2.71 -4.71 1.56
C LEU A 17 -1.93 -5.32 2.74
N CYS A 18 -2.23 -4.89 3.97
CA CYS A 18 -1.60 -5.43 5.17
C CYS A 18 -2.03 -6.88 5.48
N ARG A 19 -3.22 -7.30 5.09
CA ARG A 19 -3.76 -8.64 5.41
C ARG A 19 -3.71 -9.61 4.24
N TYR A 20 -3.36 -9.12 3.05
CA TYR A 20 -3.22 -9.96 1.88
C TYR A 20 -2.20 -11.07 2.12
N ASP A 21 -2.55 -12.28 1.73
CA ASP A 21 -1.69 -13.47 1.81
C ASP A 21 -0.87 -13.58 0.52
N TYR A 22 0.35 -13.02 0.57
CA TYR A 22 1.25 -12.97 -0.59
C TYR A 22 1.98 -14.28 -0.87
N ASP A 23 2.02 -15.19 0.12
CA ASP A 23 2.76 -16.46 0.03
C ASP A 23 1.83 -17.64 -0.33
N GLY A 24 0.52 -17.41 -0.39
CA GLY A 24 -0.45 -18.44 -0.73
C GLY A 24 -0.35 -18.88 -2.19
N ASP A 25 -0.53 -20.18 -2.43
CA ASP A 25 -0.47 -20.81 -3.78
C ASP A 25 -1.47 -20.21 -4.79
N ASN A 26 -2.47 -19.45 -4.32
CA ASN A 26 -3.50 -18.80 -5.14
C ASN A 26 -3.44 -17.25 -5.05
N ALA A 27 -2.27 -16.67 -4.79
CA ALA A 27 -2.12 -15.21 -4.80
C ALA A 27 -2.60 -14.63 -6.16
N ASP A 28 -3.65 -13.81 -6.09
CA ASP A 28 -4.21 -13.10 -7.23
C ASP A 28 -3.42 -11.81 -7.48
N PHE A 29 -2.47 -11.89 -8.40
CA PHE A 29 -1.62 -10.76 -8.77
C PHE A 29 -2.39 -9.58 -9.35
N GLU A 30 -3.49 -9.80 -10.07
CA GLU A 30 -4.32 -8.72 -10.59
C GLU A 30 -5.00 -7.95 -9.46
N GLU A 31 -5.47 -8.66 -8.44
CA GLU A 31 -6.03 -8.05 -7.23
C GLU A 31 -4.98 -7.23 -6.48
N ILE A 32 -3.76 -7.75 -6.32
CA ILE A 32 -2.67 -7.02 -5.66
C ILE A 32 -2.34 -5.74 -6.44
N ILE A 33 -2.19 -5.82 -7.77
CA ILE A 33 -1.94 -4.66 -8.62
C ILE A 33 -3.07 -3.65 -8.48
N ARG A 34 -4.33 -4.10 -8.48
CA ARG A 34 -5.49 -3.25 -8.31
C ARG A 34 -5.46 -2.51 -6.97
N LEU A 35 -5.15 -3.20 -5.88
CA LEU A 35 -5.02 -2.60 -4.54
C LEU A 35 -3.86 -1.59 -4.49
N LEU A 36 -2.70 -1.91 -5.07
CA LEU A 36 -1.54 -1.01 -5.12
C LEU A 36 -1.85 0.26 -5.92
N ARG A 37 -2.52 0.14 -7.07
CA ARG A 37 -2.96 1.30 -7.87
C ARG A 37 -3.94 2.18 -7.10
N TRP A 38 -4.90 1.58 -6.38
CA TRP A 38 -5.80 2.34 -5.52
C TRP A 38 -5.06 3.03 -4.39
N PHE A 39 -4.12 2.34 -3.74
CA PHE A 39 -3.26 2.93 -2.71
C PHE A 39 -2.51 4.16 -3.26
N HIS A 40 -1.86 4.04 -4.42
CA HIS A 40 -1.15 5.16 -5.07
C HIS A 40 -2.08 6.34 -5.37
N ALA A 41 -3.25 6.08 -5.96
CA ALA A 41 -4.21 7.12 -6.32
C ALA A 41 -4.78 7.84 -5.08
N LEU A 42 -5.06 7.10 -4.01
CA LEU A 42 -5.57 7.66 -2.76
C LEU A 42 -4.50 8.45 -2.01
N CYS A 43 -3.26 7.97 -1.97
CA CYS A 43 -2.12 8.70 -1.43
C CYS A 43 -1.90 10.06 -2.11
N ALA A 44 -2.16 10.17 -3.42
CA ALA A 44 -2.06 11.43 -4.15
C ALA A 44 -3.21 12.41 -3.87
N ARG A 45 -4.26 11.97 -3.17
CA ARG A 45 -5.52 12.70 -2.97
C ARG A 45 -5.81 13.06 -1.51
N VAL A 46 -5.11 12.47 -0.56
CA VAL A 46 -5.27 12.79 0.86
C VAL A 46 -4.63 14.14 1.18
N ASP A 47 -5.32 14.94 1.98
CA ASP A 47 -4.82 16.22 2.44
C ASP A 47 -3.80 16.03 3.57
N LEU A 48 -2.90 17.01 3.70
CA LEU A 48 -1.94 17.08 4.79
C LEU A 48 -2.37 18.16 5.80
N PRO A 49 -2.09 17.97 7.11
CA PRO A 49 -1.48 16.78 7.72
C PRO A 49 -2.43 15.58 7.73
N LEU A 50 -1.86 14.36 7.72
CA LEU A 50 -2.64 13.14 7.87
C LEU A 50 -3.19 13.02 9.29
N ASP A 51 -4.40 12.50 9.42
CA ASP A 51 -4.91 12.09 10.73
C ASP A 51 -4.20 10.80 11.22
N PRO A 52 -4.11 10.57 12.55
CA PRO A 52 -3.37 9.45 13.11
C PRO A 52 -3.80 8.08 12.59
N ASP A 53 -5.09 7.88 12.31
CA ASP A 53 -5.60 6.60 11.81
C ASP A 53 -5.16 6.37 10.36
N THR A 54 -5.13 7.43 9.55
CA THR A 54 -4.62 7.34 8.17
C THR A 54 -3.13 7.06 8.16
N GLU A 55 -2.34 7.69 9.05
CA GLU A 55 -0.92 7.36 9.21
C GLU A 55 -0.71 5.90 9.63
N ALA A 56 -1.46 5.42 10.62
CA ALA A 56 -1.40 4.03 11.08
C ALA A 56 -1.83 3.04 9.97
N GLY A 57 -2.81 3.43 9.15
CA GLY A 57 -3.19 2.72 7.94
C GLY A 57 -2.01 2.56 7.00
N ILE A 58 -1.37 3.66 6.60
CA ILE A 58 -0.20 3.63 5.70
C ILE A 58 0.94 2.80 6.30
N ARG A 59 1.25 2.92 7.60
CA ARG A 59 2.25 2.07 8.28
C ARG A 59 1.92 0.59 8.16
N SER A 60 0.64 0.23 8.33
CA SER A 60 0.18 -1.15 8.19
C SER A 60 0.33 -1.65 6.75
N ALA A 61 -0.03 -0.82 5.76
CA ALA A 61 0.19 -1.14 4.36
C ALA A 61 1.67 -1.40 4.07
N MET A 62 2.59 -0.60 4.62
CA MET A 62 4.04 -0.80 4.42
C MET A 62 4.52 -2.16 4.94
N LYS A 63 3.98 -2.66 6.06
CA LYS A 63 4.27 -4.01 6.57
C LYS A 63 3.83 -5.09 5.56
N GLY A 64 2.63 -4.95 4.98
CA GLY A 64 2.13 -5.86 3.94
C GLY A 64 2.91 -5.81 2.63
N VAL A 65 3.13 -4.60 2.12
CA VAL A 65 3.88 -4.32 0.89
C VAL A 65 5.32 -4.84 0.99
N ALA A 66 5.98 -4.68 2.14
CA ALA A 66 7.32 -5.22 2.35
C ALA A 66 7.33 -6.75 2.30
N ARG A 67 6.35 -7.42 2.91
CA ARG A 67 6.21 -8.89 2.80
C ARG A 67 5.97 -9.33 1.36
N GLY A 68 4.99 -8.73 0.68
CA GLY A 68 4.70 -9.05 -0.72
C GLY A 68 5.91 -8.82 -1.64
N ARG A 69 6.70 -7.77 -1.39
CA ARG A 69 7.94 -7.54 -2.15
C ARG A 69 8.97 -8.64 -1.94
N LEU A 70 9.07 -9.23 -0.75
CA LEU A 70 9.98 -10.34 -0.45
C LEU A 70 9.52 -11.65 -1.09
N SER A 71 8.22 -11.85 -1.26
CA SER A 71 7.64 -13.05 -1.91
C SER A 71 7.87 -13.06 -3.42
N VAL A 72 8.11 -11.91 -4.06
CA VAL A 72 8.37 -11.82 -5.51
C VAL A 72 9.85 -11.98 -5.82
N VAL A 73 10.22 -13.16 -6.31
CA VAL A 73 11.60 -13.56 -6.66
C VAL A 73 12.02 -13.24 -8.10
N SER A 74 11.08 -13.08 -9.03
CA SER A 74 11.42 -12.73 -10.42
C SER A 74 11.55 -11.20 -10.59
N GLY A 75 12.69 -10.75 -11.12
CA GLY A 75 12.94 -9.33 -11.39
C GLY A 75 12.13 -8.74 -12.55
N GLU A 76 11.57 -9.60 -13.43
CA GLU A 76 10.76 -9.18 -14.57
C GLU A 76 9.26 -9.07 -14.24
N ASP A 77 8.88 -9.36 -13.00
CA ASP A 77 7.49 -9.29 -12.58
C ASP A 77 7.03 -7.83 -12.45
N ALA A 78 5.98 -7.46 -13.19
CA ALA A 78 5.37 -6.13 -13.15
C ALA A 78 4.97 -5.70 -11.72
N LEU A 79 4.74 -6.68 -10.84
CA LEU A 79 4.42 -6.47 -9.43
C LEU A 79 5.56 -5.78 -8.65
N VAL A 80 6.82 -6.04 -9.02
CA VAL A 80 8.00 -5.45 -8.37
C VAL A 80 7.96 -3.92 -8.46
N ALA A 81 7.62 -3.38 -9.62
CA ALA A 81 7.53 -1.94 -9.83
C ALA A 81 6.44 -1.30 -8.94
N HIS A 82 5.28 -1.95 -8.83
CA HIS A 82 4.19 -1.47 -7.99
C HIS A 82 4.53 -1.49 -6.49
N PHE A 83 5.20 -2.54 -6.01
CA PHE A 83 5.67 -2.60 -4.63
C PHE A 83 6.73 -1.54 -4.34
N ASN A 84 7.74 -1.39 -5.20
CA ASN A 84 8.79 -0.39 -5.03
C ASN A 84 8.21 1.03 -4.99
N LEU A 85 7.20 1.33 -5.81
CA LEU A 85 6.51 2.61 -5.78
C LEU A 85 5.73 2.81 -4.48
N ALA A 86 5.01 1.78 -3.99
CA ALA A 86 4.29 1.87 -2.71
C ALA A 86 5.25 2.13 -1.53
N ILE A 87 6.38 1.44 -1.50
CA ILE A 87 7.51 1.63 -0.57
C ILE A 87 8.00 3.09 -0.60
N ALA A 88 8.24 3.63 -1.80
CA ALA A 88 8.71 5.00 -1.97
C ALA A 88 7.68 6.04 -1.49
N ILE A 89 6.39 5.81 -1.72
CA ILE A 89 5.32 6.72 -1.27
C ILE A 89 5.11 6.62 0.24
N GLY A 90 4.73 5.44 0.75
CA GLY A 90 4.35 5.29 2.15
C GLY A 90 5.51 5.58 3.09
N GLY A 91 6.68 5.03 2.79
CA GLY A 91 7.82 5.23 3.65
C GLY A 91 8.70 6.43 3.25
N GLY A 92 8.88 6.71 1.96
CA GLY A 92 9.72 7.82 1.50
C GLY A 92 9.05 9.19 1.63
N TYR A 93 7.83 9.34 1.08
CA TYR A 93 7.08 10.60 1.11
C TYR A 93 6.41 10.82 2.47
N PHE A 94 5.59 9.87 2.94
CA PHE A 94 4.88 10.01 4.22
C PHE A 94 5.73 9.67 5.46
N LYS A 95 6.98 9.22 5.28
CA LYS A 95 7.92 8.90 6.38
C LYS A 95 7.46 7.76 7.31
N GLN A 96 6.58 6.87 6.84
CA GLN A 96 5.96 5.81 7.63
C GLN A 96 6.83 4.53 7.75
N TRP A 97 8.16 4.64 7.70
CA TRP A 97 9.12 3.52 7.88
C TRP A 97 9.48 3.23 9.34
N ARG A 98 9.21 4.16 10.25
CA ARG A 98 9.73 4.13 11.62
C ARG A 98 8.59 4.06 12.62
N GLU A 99 8.60 3.00 13.42
CA GLU A 99 8.22 3.01 14.83
C GLU A 99 9.51 2.77 15.63
#